data_AF-A0A7V5RHT7-F1
#
_entry.id   AF-A0A7V5RHT7-F1
#
_cell.length_a   1.000
_cell.length_b   1.000
_cell.length_c   1.000
_cell.angle_alpha   90.00
_cell.angle_beta   90.00
_cell.angle_gamma   90.00
#
_symmetry.space_group_name_H-M   'P 1'
#
loop_
_entity.id
_entity.type
_entity.pdbx_description
1 polymer ?
#
loop_
_entity_poly.entity_id
_entity_poly.type
_entity_poly.pdbx_seq_one_letter_code
_entity_poly.pdbx_strand_id
1 'polypeptide(L)'
;MQRFLILLTLLAAVVLFNGQVAALQEQPQTTPQTVDENLRNVEESSSAEQLTQIRDIRSLWQLTELGGGIRWAIFGILALAILFILKKIIELTIDYVNGHDLEKVGINEIGFEDLQVTIEKSRPSLIRQLMGKLFEIYYSTGRVEVLQEELNSFIKSQQDQFSRFRERMSFLSDTAGALGLLGTVWGMFLTFFGGTLDNQRILNGMGIALITTLLGIVVSIIINFASTEVSNFFNKRIEAIFAIVDSLRMRMIGNKEQEMQMERAREAMRYESAKDSDEGTIEGFSFNVLSDLQQTATVGKPLLKPLTIQVLNEKGVPVEGLEVVFELNGNGGYFPGNKRRHQVTSNKRGQATAHFQLDKAVGERKIRASLVNQENKSLEFVINGVPGPPARIEAVSGNHQSATVGQRLEKPLVVRVLDVYDNVIDDHPVTFSITKGNGTFENLSNQAAEQPVDGLFSRLKGRMRGQKVSYETRTDADGCAEATLILGPVPGVNQVSVVARGLLKSPLVFEAMAQPREEAVS
;
A
#
# COMPACT_ATOMS: atom_id res chain seq x y z
N MET A 1 -30.88 1.91 -1.56
CA MET A 1 -31.80 1.13 -2.42
C MET A 1 -32.77 1.99 -3.23
N GLN A 2 -33.52 2.93 -2.65
CA GLN A 2 -34.54 3.71 -3.38
C GLN A 2 -33.97 4.56 -4.55
N ARG A 3 -32.85 5.26 -4.36
CA ARG A 3 -32.14 6.01 -5.43
C ARG A 3 -31.55 5.11 -6.52
N PHE A 4 -31.23 3.86 -6.17
CA PHE A 4 -30.69 2.86 -7.08
C PHE A 4 -31.79 2.17 -7.91
N LEU A 5 -32.96 1.92 -7.30
CA LEU A 5 -34.17 1.51 -8.01
C LEU A 5 -34.57 2.59 -9.03
N ILE A 6 -34.48 3.87 -8.64
CA ILE A 6 -34.71 5.03 -9.52
C ILE A 6 -33.71 5.06 -10.69
N LEU A 7 -32.44 4.75 -10.46
CA LEU A 7 -31.42 4.65 -11.52
C LEU A 7 -31.71 3.49 -12.48
N LEU A 8 -32.08 2.32 -11.97
CA LEU A 8 -32.38 1.14 -12.77
C LEU A 8 -33.69 1.33 -13.55
N THR A 9 -34.67 2.03 -12.97
CA THR A 9 -35.88 2.46 -13.67
C THR A 9 -35.63 3.60 -14.66
N LEU A 10 -34.66 4.49 -14.44
CA LEU A 10 -34.27 5.53 -15.42
C LEU A 10 -33.48 4.91 -16.58
N LEU A 11 -32.58 3.96 -16.30
CA LEU A 11 -31.84 3.22 -17.31
C LEU A 11 -32.78 2.32 -18.13
N ALA A 12 -33.71 1.63 -17.45
CA ALA A 12 -34.77 0.86 -18.10
C ALA A 12 -35.78 1.76 -18.82
N ALA A 13 -36.12 2.95 -18.30
CA ALA A 13 -36.99 3.91 -18.99
C ALA A 13 -36.29 4.49 -20.24
N VAL A 14 -35.00 4.78 -20.21
CA VAL A 14 -34.28 5.19 -21.43
C VAL A 14 -34.30 4.09 -22.51
N VAL A 15 -34.32 2.82 -22.09
CA VAL A 15 -34.44 1.65 -23.00
C VAL A 15 -35.90 1.37 -23.41
N LEU A 16 -36.89 1.58 -22.52
CA LEU A 16 -38.30 1.18 -22.71
C LEU A 16 -39.26 2.31 -23.14
N PHE A 17 -38.96 3.57 -22.84
CA PHE A 17 -39.88 4.72 -23.01
C PHE A 17 -40.15 5.09 -24.49
N ASN A 18 -39.63 4.35 -25.47
CA ASN A 18 -39.98 4.52 -26.90
C ASN A 18 -40.78 3.35 -27.50
N GLY A 19 -41.10 2.30 -26.72
CA GLY A 19 -41.86 1.16 -27.23
C GLY A 19 -43.38 1.37 -27.36
N GLN A 20 -43.94 2.47 -26.84
CA GLN A 20 -45.39 2.60 -26.61
C GLN A 20 -46.12 3.72 -27.37
N VAL A 21 -45.44 4.53 -28.20
CA VAL A 21 -46.10 5.63 -28.93
C VAL A 21 -46.73 5.17 -30.27
N ALA A 22 -46.49 3.92 -30.69
CA ALA A 22 -46.97 3.40 -31.97
C ALA A 22 -48.45 2.95 -31.99
N ALA A 23 -49.19 3.03 -30.87
CA ALA A 23 -50.49 2.37 -30.74
C ALA A 23 -51.73 3.29 -30.73
N LEU A 24 -51.61 4.61 -30.91
CA LEU A 24 -52.76 5.51 -30.90
C LEU A 24 -52.74 6.45 -32.09
N GLN A 25 -53.31 5.97 -33.22
CA GLN A 25 -54.22 6.67 -34.14
C GLN A 25 -54.04 6.16 -35.58
N GLU A 26 -54.83 5.15 -35.95
CA GLU A 26 -55.29 4.98 -37.32
C GLU A 26 -56.82 5.14 -37.33
N GLN A 27 -57.35 6.02 -38.18
CA GLN A 27 -58.44 5.75 -39.13
C GLN A 27 -58.69 6.93 -40.09
N PRO A 28 -59.28 6.71 -41.28
CA PRO A 28 -58.90 7.41 -42.51
C PRO A 28 -60.02 8.15 -43.28
N GLN A 29 -59.59 8.94 -44.28
CA GLN A 29 -60.31 9.51 -45.46
C GLN A 29 -61.22 10.74 -45.21
N THR A 30 -61.35 11.76 -46.08
CA THR A 30 -61.72 11.73 -47.53
C THR A 30 -61.30 13.00 -48.30
N THR A 31 -61.03 12.86 -49.61
CA THR A 31 -60.91 13.94 -50.64
C THR A 31 -62.30 14.47 -51.08
N PRO A 32 -62.43 15.67 -51.70
CA PRO A 32 -62.43 15.73 -53.18
C PRO A 32 -61.80 16.98 -53.86
N GLN A 33 -61.46 16.75 -55.14
CA GLN A 33 -61.02 17.54 -56.32
C GLN A 33 -61.34 19.07 -56.37
N THR A 34 -60.64 19.96 -57.10
CA THR A 34 -60.47 20.02 -58.60
C THR A 34 -59.51 21.14 -59.10
N VAL A 35 -58.86 20.86 -60.24
CA VAL A 35 -58.52 21.71 -61.42
C VAL A 35 -57.19 22.51 -61.46
N ASP A 36 -56.37 22.07 -62.43
CA ASP A 36 -55.37 22.71 -63.30
C ASP A 36 -54.57 23.94 -62.83
N GLU A 37 -53.24 23.79 -62.78
CA GLU A 37 -52.36 24.39 -63.80
C GLU A 37 -50.93 23.86 -63.64
N ASN A 38 -50.53 22.99 -64.58
CA ASN A 38 -49.14 22.56 -64.73
C ASN A 38 -48.32 23.69 -65.36
N LEU A 39 -47.37 24.26 -64.60
CA LEU A 39 -46.01 24.68 -65.04
C LEU A 39 -45.28 25.40 -63.88
N ARG A 40 -45.15 24.74 -62.72
CA ARG A 40 -44.23 25.16 -61.64
C ARG A 40 -43.84 24.05 -60.64
N ASN A 41 -44.30 22.82 -60.84
CA ASN A 41 -44.23 21.75 -59.83
C ASN A 41 -43.15 20.69 -60.10
N VAL A 42 -41.91 21.11 -60.38
CA VAL A 42 -40.76 20.16 -60.36
C VAL A 42 -39.74 20.53 -59.28
N GLU A 43 -39.63 21.80 -58.87
CA GLU A 43 -38.74 22.20 -57.78
C GLU A 43 -39.42 22.28 -56.40
N GLU A 44 -40.74 22.46 -56.35
CA GLU A 44 -41.48 22.50 -55.07
C GLU A 44 -41.82 21.11 -54.52
N SER A 45 -41.92 20.07 -55.37
CA SER A 45 -42.22 18.71 -54.92
C SER A 45 -41.02 18.04 -54.24
N SER A 46 -39.79 18.25 -54.73
CA SER A 46 -38.58 17.74 -54.06
C SER A 46 -38.30 18.47 -52.74
N SER A 47 -38.61 19.78 -52.70
CA SER A 47 -38.42 20.61 -51.52
C SER A 47 -39.46 20.30 -50.42
N ALA A 48 -40.71 20.05 -50.80
CA ALA A 48 -41.78 19.69 -49.86
C ALA A 48 -41.66 18.24 -49.34
N GLU A 49 -41.18 17.29 -50.15
CA GLU A 49 -40.82 15.93 -49.70
C GLU A 49 -39.60 15.92 -48.77
N GLN A 50 -38.61 16.78 -49.01
CA GLN A 50 -37.42 16.90 -48.15
C GLN A 50 -37.72 17.64 -46.83
N LEU A 51 -38.61 18.64 -46.84
CA LEU A 51 -39.08 19.32 -45.62
C LEU A 51 -40.05 18.45 -44.79
N THR A 52 -40.68 17.44 -45.37
CA THR A 52 -41.49 16.46 -44.63
C THR A 52 -40.64 15.38 -43.95
N GLN A 53 -39.49 14.97 -44.51
CA GLN A 53 -38.57 14.04 -43.83
C GLN A 53 -37.93 14.62 -42.56
N ILE A 54 -37.66 15.94 -42.52
CA ILE A 54 -37.11 16.60 -41.31
C ILE A 54 -38.19 16.77 -40.23
N ARG A 55 -39.47 16.79 -40.62
CA ARG A 55 -40.61 16.98 -39.70
C ARG A 55 -40.99 15.71 -38.91
N ASP A 56 -40.42 14.55 -39.25
CA ASP A 56 -40.76 13.24 -38.68
C ASP A 56 -39.60 12.53 -37.94
N ILE A 57 -38.62 13.26 -37.39
CA ILE A 57 -37.74 12.70 -36.35
C ILE A 57 -38.53 12.66 -35.03
N ARG A 58 -39.39 11.65 -34.87
CA ARG A 58 -40.25 11.50 -33.68
C ARG A 58 -39.57 10.76 -32.53
N SER A 59 -38.38 10.19 -32.70
CA SER A 59 -37.70 9.40 -31.66
C SER A 59 -36.17 9.52 -31.63
N LEU A 60 -35.59 9.45 -30.42
CA LEU A 60 -34.14 9.39 -30.19
C LEU A 60 -33.47 8.17 -30.84
N TRP A 61 -34.21 7.08 -31.04
CA TRP A 61 -33.71 5.87 -31.71
C TRP A 61 -33.46 6.08 -33.20
N GLN A 62 -34.38 6.75 -33.90
CA GLN A 62 -34.21 7.13 -35.30
C GLN A 62 -33.00 8.06 -35.50
N LEU A 63 -32.70 8.91 -34.52
CA LEU A 63 -31.47 9.71 -34.52
C LEU A 63 -30.22 8.82 -34.45
N THR A 64 -30.19 7.79 -33.59
CA THR A 64 -29.01 6.91 -33.51
C THR A 64 -28.80 6.06 -34.76
N GLU A 65 -29.83 5.82 -35.59
CA GLU A 65 -29.70 5.09 -36.86
C GLU A 65 -28.80 5.77 -37.88
N LEU A 66 -28.73 7.09 -37.81
CA LEU A 66 -27.82 7.91 -38.61
C LEU A 66 -26.35 7.75 -38.19
N GLY A 67 -26.04 7.13 -37.04
CA GLY A 67 -24.68 6.92 -36.54
C GLY A 67 -23.89 5.80 -37.23
N GLY A 68 -24.44 5.18 -38.29
CA GLY A 68 -23.76 4.15 -39.07
C GLY A 68 -23.40 2.89 -38.25
N GLY A 69 -22.33 2.19 -38.62
CA GLY A 69 -21.90 0.95 -37.95
C GLY A 69 -21.26 1.16 -36.57
N ILE A 70 -20.69 2.34 -36.32
CA ILE A 70 -19.94 2.65 -35.08
C ILE A 70 -20.86 2.65 -33.85
N ARG A 71 -22.15 2.97 -34.02
CA ARG A 71 -23.14 2.91 -32.95
C ARG A 71 -23.21 1.55 -32.26
N TRP A 72 -23.05 0.45 -33.00
CA TRP A 72 -23.10 -0.91 -32.44
C TRP A 72 -21.89 -1.21 -31.55
N ALA A 73 -20.72 -0.68 -31.90
CA ALA A 73 -19.55 -0.77 -31.04
C ALA A 73 -19.73 0.02 -29.74
N ILE A 74 -20.30 1.23 -29.82
CA ILE A 74 -20.59 2.06 -28.65
C ILE A 74 -21.65 1.40 -27.75
N PHE A 75 -22.73 0.86 -28.31
CA PHE A 75 -23.73 0.12 -27.54
C PHE A 75 -23.19 -1.20 -26.99
N GLY A 76 -22.25 -1.86 -27.68
CA GLY A 76 -21.55 -3.04 -27.18
C GLY A 76 -20.75 -2.74 -25.91
N ILE A 77 -20.06 -1.59 -25.87
CA ILE A 77 -19.36 -1.11 -24.66
C ILE A 77 -20.35 -0.82 -23.54
N LEU A 78 -21.47 -0.14 -23.84
CA LEU A 78 -22.51 0.14 -22.85
C LEU A 78 -23.07 -1.15 -22.25
N ALA A 79 -23.38 -2.16 -23.08
CA ALA A 79 -23.88 -3.45 -22.62
C ALA A 79 -22.87 -4.19 -21.72
N LEU A 80 -21.59 -4.17 -22.10
CA LEU A 80 -20.51 -4.77 -21.29
C LEU A 80 -20.35 -4.05 -19.94
N ALA A 81 -20.40 -2.72 -19.95
CA ALA A 81 -20.34 -1.91 -18.72
C ALA A 81 -21.51 -2.23 -17.79
N ILE A 82 -22.74 -2.29 -18.33
CA ILE A 82 -23.94 -2.66 -17.57
C ILE A 82 -23.78 -4.05 -16.94
N LEU A 83 -23.24 -5.04 -17.66
CA LEU A 83 -23.00 -6.38 -17.14
C LEU A 83 -22.04 -6.36 -15.94
N PHE A 84 -20.92 -5.64 -16.05
CA PHE A 84 -19.95 -5.52 -14.96
C PHE A 84 -20.52 -4.78 -13.75
N ILE A 85 -21.26 -3.70 -13.99
CA ILE A 85 -21.95 -2.93 -12.95
C ILE A 85 -22.95 -3.84 -12.22
N LEU A 86 -23.83 -4.52 -12.95
CA LEU A 86 -24.86 -5.40 -12.39
C LEU A 86 -24.24 -6.53 -11.57
N LYS A 87 -23.19 -7.19 -12.10
CA LYS A 87 -22.44 -8.22 -11.37
C LYS A 87 -21.93 -7.67 -10.03
N LYS A 88 -21.31 -6.49 -10.04
CA LYS A 88 -20.74 -5.90 -8.82
C LYS A 88 -21.82 -5.51 -7.82
N ILE A 89 -22.96 -5.02 -8.28
CA ILE A 89 -24.10 -4.70 -7.42
C ILE A 89 -24.68 -5.94 -6.76
N ILE A 90 -24.81 -7.04 -7.50
CA ILE A 90 -25.27 -8.32 -6.95
C ILE A 90 -24.30 -8.79 -5.86
N GLU A 91 -23.00 -8.77 -6.13
CA GLU A 91 -21.96 -9.12 -5.16
C GLU A 91 -22.07 -8.29 -3.87
N LEU A 92 -22.19 -6.96 -3.99
CA LEU A 92 -22.34 -6.06 -2.84
C LEU A 92 -23.69 -6.22 -2.11
N THR A 93 -24.75 -6.55 -2.83
CA THR A 93 -26.08 -6.78 -2.23
C THR A 93 -26.11 -8.08 -1.46
N ILE A 94 -25.49 -9.14 -2.00
CA ILE A 94 -25.35 -10.43 -1.29
C ILE A 94 -24.54 -10.23 0.00
N ASP A 95 -23.42 -9.50 -0.07
CA ASP A 95 -22.62 -9.18 1.11
C ASP A 95 -23.41 -8.37 2.15
N TYR A 96 -24.16 -7.36 1.68
CA TYR A 96 -25.04 -6.56 2.53
C TYR A 96 -26.07 -7.42 3.27
N VAL A 97 -26.79 -8.26 2.55
CA VAL A 97 -27.84 -9.12 3.13
C VAL A 97 -27.25 -10.16 4.07
N ASN A 98 -26.12 -10.78 3.72
CA ASN A 98 -25.48 -11.79 4.56
C ASN A 98 -24.86 -11.20 5.84
N GLY A 99 -24.42 -9.94 5.82
CA GLY A 99 -23.85 -9.26 6.99
C GLY A 99 -24.89 -8.63 7.93
N HIS A 100 -26.13 -8.44 7.46
CA HIS A 100 -27.17 -7.70 8.19
C HIS A 100 -27.51 -8.31 9.56
N ASP A 101 -27.46 -9.63 9.68
CA ASP A 101 -27.73 -10.32 10.94
C ASP A 101 -26.68 -9.97 11.99
N LEU A 102 -25.40 -9.89 11.60
CA LEU A 102 -24.28 -9.53 12.49
C LEU A 102 -24.29 -8.05 12.88
N GLU A 103 -24.81 -7.17 12.02
CA GLU A 103 -24.91 -5.74 12.30
C GLU A 103 -25.95 -5.42 13.37
N LYS A 104 -26.98 -6.26 13.50
CA LYS A 104 -28.03 -6.12 14.50
C LYS A 104 -27.70 -6.76 15.84
N VAL A 105 -26.66 -7.59 15.90
CA VAL A 105 -26.21 -8.16 17.17
C VAL A 105 -25.79 -6.99 18.04
N GLY A 106 -26.39 -6.87 19.23
CA GLY A 106 -26.00 -5.87 20.22
C GLY A 106 -24.59 -6.20 20.73
N ILE A 107 -23.55 -5.77 20.00
CA ILE A 107 -22.15 -6.06 20.29
C ILE A 107 -21.73 -5.59 21.69
N ASN A 108 -22.46 -4.63 22.27
CA ASN A 108 -22.20 -4.14 23.62
C ASN A 108 -22.82 -5.02 24.72
N GLU A 109 -23.85 -5.80 24.39
CA GLU A 109 -24.70 -6.51 25.35
C GLU A 109 -24.40 -8.03 25.40
N ILE A 110 -24.05 -8.63 24.27
CA ILE A 110 -23.78 -10.07 24.16
C ILE A 110 -22.43 -10.47 24.77
N GLY A 111 -22.31 -11.65 25.37
CA GLY A 111 -21.02 -12.18 25.84
C GLY A 111 -20.04 -12.45 24.69
N PHE A 112 -18.73 -12.42 24.94
CA PHE A 112 -17.72 -12.68 23.90
C PHE A 112 -17.81 -14.11 23.34
N GLU A 113 -18.08 -15.10 24.19
CA GLU A 113 -18.27 -16.51 23.79
C GLU A 113 -19.50 -16.67 22.88
N ASP A 114 -20.64 -16.08 23.27
CA ASP A 114 -21.87 -16.12 22.48
C ASP A 114 -21.74 -15.36 21.14
N LEU A 115 -20.97 -14.26 21.14
CA LEU A 115 -20.67 -13.49 19.94
C LEU A 115 -19.82 -14.31 18.96
N GLN A 116 -18.81 -15.04 19.44
CA GLN A 116 -17.99 -15.91 18.60
C GLN A 116 -18.84 -17.00 17.94
N VAL A 117 -19.71 -17.67 18.70
CA VAL A 117 -20.63 -18.70 18.18
C VAL A 117 -21.57 -18.10 17.12
N THR A 118 -22.02 -16.86 17.33
CA THR A 118 -22.88 -16.15 16.36
C THR A 118 -22.13 -15.84 15.07
N ILE A 119 -20.87 -15.41 15.15
CA ILE A 119 -20.00 -15.14 13.98
C ILE A 119 -19.73 -16.43 13.20
N GLU A 120 -19.46 -17.54 13.88
CA GLU A 120 -19.19 -18.83 13.24
C GLU A 120 -20.40 -19.37 12.48
N LYS A 121 -21.60 -19.19 13.03
CA LYS A 121 -22.87 -19.62 12.40
C LYS A 121 -23.39 -18.67 11.32
N SER A 122 -22.88 -17.44 11.26
CA SER A 122 -23.34 -16.42 10.32
C SER A 122 -22.93 -16.69 8.87
N ARG A 123 -23.68 -16.16 7.91
CA ARG A 123 -23.35 -16.29 6.48
C ARG A 123 -22.05 -15.56 6.12
N PRO A 124 -21.32 -16.02 5.08
CA PRO A 124 -20.09 -15.35 4.64
C PRO A 124 -20.39 -13.92 4.21
N SER A 125 -19.72 -12.98 4.88
CA SER A 125 -19.81 -11.54 4.64
C SER A 125 -18.49 -10.89 5.08
N LEU A 126 -18.23 -9.68 4.61
CA LEU A 126 -17.05 -8.89 4.98
C LEU A 126 -16.99 -8.64 6.49
N ILE A 127 -18.12 -8.34 7.12
CA ILE A 127 -18.21 -8.14 8.57
C ILE A 127 -17.87 -9.42 9.34
N ARG A 128 -18.36 -10.59 8.89
CA ARG A 128 -18.02 -11.88 9.49
C ARG A 128 -16.52 -12.15 9.41
N GLN A 129 -15.91 -11.91 8.25
CA GLN A 129 -14.46 -12.13 8.05
C GLN A 129 -13.64 -11.22 8.96
N LEU A 130 -14.00 -9.95 9.05
CA LEU A 130 -13.31 -8.97 9.88
C LEU A 130 -13.46 -9.29 11.37
N MET A 131 -14.68 -9.57 11.84
CA MET A 131 -14.92 -9.97 13.22
C MET A 131 -14.22 -11.29 13.57
N GLY A 132 -14.28 -12.29 12.69
CA GLY A 132 -13.61 -13.57 12.89
C GLY A 132 -12.10 -13.41 13.03
N LYS A 133 -11.46 -12.66 12.12
CA LYS A 133 -10.02 -12.36 12.18
C LYS A 133 -9.66 -11.57 13.45
N LEU A 134 -10.54 -10.65 13.86
CA LEU A 134 -10.38 -9.88 15.09
C LEU A 134 -10.38 -10.79 16.33
N PHE A 135 -11.31 -11.74 16.42
CA PHE A 135 -11.36 -12.75 17.47
C PHE A 135 -10.17 -13.71 17.44
N GLU A 136 -9.78 -14.18 16.27
CA GLU A 136 -8.60 -15.05 16.07
C GLU A 136 -7.32 -14.40 16.62
N ILE A 137 -7.09 -13.13 16.30
CA ILE A 137 -5.93 -12.37 16.80
C ILE A 137 -6.06 -12.08 18.31
N TYR A 138 -7.26 -11.75 18.79
CA TYR A 138 -7.51 -11.48 20.20
C TYR A 138 -7.12 -12.68 21.08
N TYR A 139 -7.56 -13.88 20.71
CA TYR A 139 -7.28 -15.11 21.46
C TYR A 139 -5.85 -15.66 21.24
N SER A 140 -5.27 -15.48 20.04
CA SER A 140 -3.93 -16.02 19.73
C SER A 140 -2.79 -15.14 20.24
N THR A 141 -2.91 -13.83 20.12
CA THR A 141 -1.78 -12.91 20.29
C THR A 141 -1.91 -12.05 21.54
N GLY A 142 -3.14 -11.80 22.00
CA GLY A 142 -3.42 -10.98 23.17
C GLY A 142 -2.96 -9.52 23.09
N ARG A 143 -2.44 -9.05 21.95
CA ARG A 143 -1.96 -7.66 21.75
C ARG A 143 -2.95 -6.92 20.88
N VAL A 144 -3.82 -6.15 21.52
CA VAL A 144 -4.92 -5.46 20.84
C VAL A 144 -4.44 -4.21 20.10
N GLU A 145 -3.19 -3.79 20.30
CA GLU A 145 -2.59 -2.68 19.57
C GLU A 145 -2.25 -3.03 18.11
N VAL A 146 -1.87 -4.29 17.83
CA VAL A 146 -1.56 -4.77 16.46
C VAL A 146 -2.83 -4.88 15.59
N LEU A 147 -4.00 -4.94 16.23
CA LEU A 147 -5.28 -5.11 15.56
C LEU A 147 -5.67 -3.92 14.67
N GLN A 148 -5.20 -2.72 14.97
CA GLN A 148 -5.52 -1.54 14.18
C GLN A 148 -4.77 -1.53 12.84
N GLU A 149 -3.51 -1.97 12.83
CA GLU A 149 -2.72 -2.10 11.60
C GLU A 149 -3.29 -3.18 10.68
N GLU A 150 -3.67 -4.33 11.25
CA GLU A 150 -4.31 -5.42 10.50
C GLU A 150 -5.67 -5.01 9.92
N LEU A 151 -6.51 -4.31 10.70
CA LEU A 151 -7.81 -3.81 10.24
C LEU A 151 -7.65 -2.78 9.11
N ASN A 152 -6.70 -1.86 9.24
CA ASN A 152 -6.39 -0.88 8.20
C ASN A 152 -5.84 -1.55 6.94
N SER A 153 -5.00 -2.59 7.09
CA SER A 153 -4.47 -3.36 5.96
C SER A 153 -5.59 -4.08 5.19
N PHE A 154 -6.58 -4.62 5.89
CA PHE A 154 -7.73 -5.27 5.28
C PHE A 154 -8.59 -4.28 4.49
N ILE A 155 -8.90 -3.12 5.08
CA ILE A 155 -9.63 -2.05 4.39
C ILE A 155 -8.91 -1.64 3.11
N LYS A 156 -7.61 -1.41 3.19
CA LYS A 156 -6.80 -1.06 2.03
C LYS A 156 -6.86 -2.13 0.95
N SER A 157 -6.73 -3.40 1.33
CA SER A 157 -6.87 -4.52 0.40
C SER A 157 -8.25 -4.55 -0.29
N GLN A 158 -9.34 -4.29 0.45
CA GLN A 158 -10.69 -4.22 -0.12
C GLN A 158 -10.87 -3.01 -1.05
N GLN A 159 -10.32 -1.85 -0.69
CA GLN A 159 -10.33 -0.65 -1.53
C GLN A 159 -9.53 -0.86 -2.81
N ASP A 160 -8.38 -1.54 -2.75
CA ASP A 160 -7.54 -1.89 -3.91
C ASP A 160 -8.22 -2.93 -4.83
N GLN A 161 -9.05 -3.81 -4.27
CA GLN A 161 -9.89 -4.71 -5.08
C GLN A 161 -10.98 -3.94 -5.81
N PHE A 162 -11.58 -2.95 -5.15
CA PHE A 162 -12.64 -2.13 -5.74
C PHE A 162 -12.08 -1.10 -6.75
N SER A 163 -10.87 -0.58 -6.55
CA SER A 163 -10.23 0.35 -7.50
C SER A 163 -10.07 -0.28 -8.88
N ARG A 164 -9.73 -1.58 -8.96
CA ARG A 164 -9.67 -2.33 -10.22
C ARG A 164 -11.00 -2.37 -10.97
N PHE A 165 -12.13 -2.40 -10.28
CA PHE A 165 -13.45 -2.28 -10.93
C PHE A 165 -13.64 -0.87 -11.50
N ARG A 166 -13.31 0.16 -10.72
CA ARG A 166 -13.40 1.56 -11.14
C ARG A 166 -12.51 1.86 -12.36
N GLU A 167 -11.28 1.36 -12.37
CA GLU A 167 -10.36 1.50 -13.50
C GLU A 167 -10.93 0.87 -14.78
N ARG A 168 -11.53 -0.32 -14.68
CA ARG A 168 -12.20 -0.97 -15.82
C ARG A 168 -13.40 -0.16 -16.32
N MET A 169 -14.17 0.44 -15.43
CA MET A 169 -15.29 1.31 -15.82
C MET A 169 -14.81 2.61 -16.48
N SER A 170 -13.75 3.22 -15.96
CA SER A 170 -13.12 4.39 -16.57
C SER A 170 -12.65 4.05 -17.99
N PHE A 171 -11.94 2.93 -18.16
CA PHE A 171 -11.48 2.49 -19.47
C PHE A 171 -12.62 2.30 -20.48
N LEU A 172 -13.73 1.67 -20.08
CA LEU A 172 -14.90 1.52 -20.96
C LEU A 172 -15.55 2.86 -21.30
N SER A 173 -15.63 3.77 -20.34
CA SER A 173 -16.13 5.13 -20.55
C SER A 173 -15.27 5.92 -21.54
N ASP A 174 -13.95 5.92 -21.33
CA ASP A 174 -12.98 6.60 -22.20
C ASP A 174 -13.01 6.02 -23.61
N THR A 175 -13.13 4.70 -23.73
CA THR A 175 -13.23 4.00 -25.02
C THR A 175 -14.53 4.37 -25.75
N ALA A 176 -15.67 4.49 -25.05
CA ALA A 176 -16.93 4.94 -25.65
C ALA A 176 -16.82 6.38 -26.19
N GLY A 177 -16.19 7.28 -25.43
CA GLY A 177 -15.91 8.65 -25.89
C GLY A 177 -14.99 8.68 -27.11
N ALA A 178 -13.91 7.89 -27.09
CA ALA A 178 -12.98 7.78 -28.20
C ALA A 178 -13.62 7.20 -29.48
N LEU A 179 -14.50 6.20 -29.36
CA LEU A 179 -15.28 5.69 -30.49
C LEU A 179 -16.25 6.73 -31.06
N GLY A 180 -16.82 7.58 -30.21
CA GLY A 180 -17.62 8.71 -30.65
C GLY A 180 -16.83 9.70 -31.50
N LEU A 181 -15.59 10.00 -31.10
CA LEU A 181 -14.67 10.82 -31.88
C LEU A 181 -14.18 10.11 -33.16
N LEU A 182 -13.95 8.80 -33.11
CA LEU A 182 -13.65 8.03 -34.33
C LEU A 182 -14.78 8.13 -35.36
N GLY A 183 -16.02 8.20 -34.88
CA GLY A 183 -17.19 8.41 -35.72
C GLY A 183 -17.22 9.77 -36.42
N THR A 184 -16.69 10.84 -35.82
CA THR A 184 -16.54 12.13 -36.53
C THR A 184 -15.50 12.06 -37.62
N VAL A 185 -14.35 11.45 -37.35
CA VAL A 185 -13.30 11.24 -38.35
C VAL A 185 -13.85 10.41 -39.51
N TRP A 186 -14.61 9.35 -39.22
CA TRP A 186 -15.22 8.51 -40.24
C TRP A 186 -16.30 9.23 -41.06
N GLY A 187 -17.17 10.00 -40.40
CA GLY A 187 -18.17 10.83 -41.08
C GLY A 187 -17.54 11.86 -42.02
N MET A 188 -16.50 12.54 -41.56
CA MET A 188 -15.74 13.48 -42.40
C MET A 188 -15.02 12.79 -43.55
N PHE A 189 -14.43 11.61 -43.31
CA PHE A 189 -13.84 10.81 -44.38
C PHE A 189 -14.87 10.47 -45.47
N LEU A 190 -16.06 10.01 -45.09
CA LEU A 190 -17.15 9.72 -46.05
C LEU A 190 -17.61 10.96 -46.83
N THR A 191 -17.57 12.14 -46.22
CA THR A 191 -17.90 13.41 -46.90
C THR A 191 -16.92 13.75 -48.01
N PHE A 192 -15.62 13.52 -47.81
CA PHE A 192 -14.56 13.94 -48.75
C PHE A 192 -14.02 12.83 -49.66
N PHE A 193 -14.29 11.57 -49.34
CA PHE A 193 -13.80 10.42 -50.10
C PHE A 193 -14.66 10.20 -51.35
N GLY A 194 -14.04 10.18 -52.54
CA GLY A 194 -14.73 9.91 -53.82
C GLY A 194 -14.84 11.11 -54.79
N GLY A 195 -14.24 12.26 -54.48
CA GLY A 195 -13.91 13.33 -55.44
C GLY A 195 -15.07 14.16 -56.00
N THR A 196 -16.32 13.78 -55.74
CA THR A 196 -17.53 14.50 -56.17
C THR A 196 -18.31 14.96 -54.94
N LEU A 197 -18.40 16.28 -54.75
CA LEU A 197 -19.12 16.91 -53.66
C LEU A 197 -20.58 17.09 -54.06
N ASP A 198 -21.42 16.17 -53.58
CA ASP A 198 -22.88 16.28 -53.65
C ASP A 198 -23.44 16.71 -52.28
N ASN A 199 -24.45 17.60 -52.28
CA ASN A 199 -25.04 18.16 -51.07
C ASN A 199 -25.54 17.06 -50.12
N GLN A 200 -26.09 15.98 -50.67
CA GLN A 200 -26.62 14.87 -49.89
C GLN A 200 -25.50 14.08 -49.16
N ARG A 201 -24.32 13.93 -49.78
CA ARG A 201 -23.17 13.25 -49.15
C ARG A 201 -22.59 14.06 -48.00
N ILE A 202 -22.49 15.38 -48.17
CA ILE A 202 -22.00 16.29 -47.14
C ILE A 202 -22.92 16.25 -45.91
N LEU A 203 -24.23 16.32 -46.12
CA LEU A 203 -25.21 16.24 -45.05
C LEU A 203 -25.16 14.89 -44.32
N ASN A 204 -25.03 13.78 -45.05
CA ASN A 204 -24.95 12.45 -44.46
C ASN A 204 -23.67 12.24 -43.63
N GLY A 205 -22.49 12.63 -44.15
CA GLY A 205 -21.24 12.47 -43.42
C GLY A 205 -21.14 13.38 -42.19
N MET A 206 -21.67 14.60 -42.26
CA MET A 206 -21.81 15.50 -41.11
C MET A 206 -22.79 14.95 -40.06
N GLY A 207 -23.91 14.38 -40.48
CA GLY A 207 -24.88 13.74 -39.59
C GLY A 207 -24.31 12.55 -38.83
N ILE A 208 -23.61 11.64 -39.52
CA ILE A 208 -22.90 10.51 -38.90
C ILE A 208 -21.90 11.00 -37.86
N ALA A 209 -21.11 12.02 -38.21
CA ALA A 209 -20.10 12.60 -37.34
C ALA A 209 -20.71 13.15 -36.03
N LEU A 210 -21.71 14.02 -36.12
CA LEU A 210 -22.32 14.65 -34.95
C LEU A 210 -22.98 13.63 -34.02
N ILE A 211 -23.69 12.64 -34.59
CA ILE A 211 -24.49 11.69 -33.81
C ILE A 211 -23.60 10.67 -33.11
N THR A 212 -22.55 10.17 -33.76
CA THR A 212 -21.60 9.24 -33.13
C THR A 212 -20.84 9.88 -31.98
N THR A 213 -20.41 11.14 -32.11
CA THR A 213 -19.80 11.88 -30.99
C THR A 213 -20.77 12.12 -29.85
N LEU A 214 -22.00 12.54 -30.14
CA LEU A 214 -23.03 12.69 -29.13
C LEU A 214 -23.28 11.38 -28.39
N LEU A 215 -23.40 10.26 -29.12
CA LEU A 215 -23.63 8.93 -28.55
C LEU A 215 -22.46 8.47 -27.67
N GLY A 216 -21.22 8.66 -28.10
CA GLY A 216 -20.02 8.30 -27.34
C GLY A 216 -19.92 9.07 -26.02
N ILE A 217 -20.22 10.37 -26.04
CA ILE A 217 -20.23 11.22 -24.84
C ILE A 217 -21.33 10.78 -23.87
N VAL A 218 -22.56 10.56 -24.37
CA VAL A 218 -23.68 10.13 -23.52
C VAL A 218 -23.37 8.80 -22.83
N VAL A 219 -22.85 7.82 -23.56
CA VAL A 219 -22.47 6.52 -22.99
C VAL A 219 -21.35 6.66 -21.96
N SER A 220 -20.32 7.47 -22.25
CA SER A 220 -19.23 7.76 -21.31
C SER A 220 -19.76 8.35 -19.99
N ILE A 221 -20.65 9.35 -20.07
CA ILE A 221 -21.26 9.98 -18.88
C ILE A 221 -22.05 8.96 -18.07
N ILE A 222 -22.85 8.12 -18.72
CA ILE A 222 -23.67 7.10 -18.04
C ILE A 222 -22.77 6.11 -17.28
N ILE A 223 -21.71 5.60 -17.92
CA ILE A 223 -20.78 4.65 -17.30
C ILE A 223 -20.08 5.29 -16.08
N ASN A 224 -19.58 6.51 -16.24
CA ASN A 224 -18.89 7.23 -15.16
C ASN A 224 -19.82 7.53 -13.97
N PHE A 225 -21.04 7.97 -14.24
CA PHE A 225 -22.03 8.24 -13.20
C PHE A 225 -22.40 6.96 -12.43
N ALA A 226 -22.72 5.88 -13.15
CA ALA A 226 -23.07 4.60 -12.53
C ALA A 226 -21.90 4.03 -11.71
N SER A 227 -20.68 4.07 -12.24
CA SER A 227 -19.48 3.63 -11.51
C SER A 227 -19.24 4.46 -10.23
N THR A 228 -19.50 5.77 -10.28
CA THR A 228 -19.35 6.66 -9.12
C THR A 228 -20.34 6.33 -8.02
N GLU A 229 -21.61 6.08 -8.37
CA GLU A 229 -22.64 5.69 -7.39
C GLU A 229 -22.33 4.34 -6.72
N VAL A 230 -21.87 3.34 -7.48
CA VAL A 230 -21.46 2.04 -6.91
C VAL A 230 -20.26 2.24 -5.96
N SER A 231 -19.33 3.11 -6.31
CA SER A 231 -18.17 3.46 -5.46
C SER A 231 -18.61 4.10 -4.14
N ASN A 232 -19.54 5.05 -4.21
CA ASN A 232 -20.08 5.72 -3.04
C ASN A 232 -20.82 4.75 -2.12
N PHE A 233 -21.57 3.81 -2.69
CA PHE A 233 -22.24 2.77 -1.92
C PHE A 233 -21.23 1.84 -1.22
N PHE A 234 -20.21 1.38 -1.92
CA PHE A 234 -19.16 0.53 -1.37
C PHE A 234 -18.41 1.22 -0.22
N ASN A 235 -17.97 2.47 -0.41
CA ASN A 235 -17.23 3.21 0.61
C ASN A 235 -18.05 3.39 1.89
N LYS A 236 -19.32 3.81 1.77
CA LYS A 236 -20.24 3.91 2.92
C LYS A 236 -20.44 2.58 3.62
N ARG A 237 -20.51 1.48 2.87
CA ARG A 237 -20.66 0.13 3.42
C ARG A 237 -19.42 -0.29 4.22
N ILE A 238 -18.22 -0.06 3.68
CA ILE A 238 -16.96 -0.35 4.36
C ILE A 238 -16.80 0.48 5.64
N GLU A 239 -17.10 1.78 5.59
CA GLU A 239 -17.05 2.66 6.77
C GLU A 239 -18.00 2.18 7.88
N ALA A 240 -19.24 1.78 7.53
CA ALA A 240 -20.20 1.25 8.48
C ALA A 240 -19.71 -0.05 9.14
N ILE A 241 -19.21 -1.01 8.34
CA ILE A 241 -18.65 -2.26 8.86
C ILE A 241 -17.46 -1.99 9.76
N PHE A 242 -16.57 -1.06 9.37
CA PHE A 242 -15.40 -0.70 10.15
C PHE A 242 -15.79 -0.12 11.51
N ALA A 243 -16.74 0.80 11.58
CA ALA A 243 -17.18 1.39 12.84
C ALA A 243 -17.68 0.33 13.83
N ILE A 244 -18.41 -0.66 13.30
CA ILE A 244 -18.91 -1.79 14.09
C ILE A 244 -17.74 -2.65 14.60
N VAL A 245 -16.81 -3.03 13.73
CA VAL A 245 -15.64 -3.85 14.09
C VAL A 245 -14.70 -3.11 15.07
N ASP A 246 -14.52 -1.80 14.91
CA ASP A 246 -13.71 -0.99 15.83
C ASP A 246 -14.36 -0.86 17.21
N SER A 247 -15.69 -0.75 17.29
CA SER A 247 -16.40 -0.79 18.58
C SER A 247 -16.19 -2.11 19.32
N LEU A 248 -16.23 -3.24 18.59
CA LEU A 248 -15.94 -4.57 19.14
C LEU A 248 -14.49 -4.63 19.65
N ARG A 249 -13.54 -4.10 18.87
CA ARG A 249 -12.12 -3.99 19.27
C ARG A 249 -11.96 -3.20 20.57
N MET A 250 -12.59 -2.03 20.68
CA MET A 250 -12.53 -1.21 21.89
C MET A 250 -13.10 -1.93 23.11
N ARG A 251 -14.22 -2.67 22.93
CA ARG A 251 -14.80 -3.48 24.00
C ARG A 251 -13.85 -4.58 24.48
N MET A 252 -13.11 -5.21 23.55
CA MET A 252 -12.09 -6.21 23.89
C MET A 252 -10.90 -5.65 24.65
N ILE A 253 -10.47 -4.42 24.34
CA ILE A 253 -9.45 -3.70 25.13
C ILE A 253 -9.96 -3.47 26.55
N GLY A 254 -11.17 -2.90 26.67
CA GLY A 254 -11.76 -2.57 27.96
C GLY A 254 -11.92 -3.78 28.88
N ASN A 255 -12.37 -4.92 28.34
CA ASN A 255 -12.49 -6.15 29.12
C ASN A 255 -11.13 -6.65 29.63
N LYS A 256 -10.10 -6.61 28.77
CA LYS A 256 -8.75 -7.04 29.15
C LYS A 256 -8.11 -6.15 30.22
N GLU A 257 -8.39 -4.85 30.17
CA GLU A 257 -7.93 -3.90 31.19
C GLU A 257 -8.64 -4.14 32.53
N GLN A 258 -9.94 -4.42 32.53
CA GLN A 258 -10.69 -4.78 33.73
C GLN A 258 -10.20 -6.09 34.36
N GLU A 259 -9.94 -7.11 33.54
CA GLU A 259 -9.37 -8.39 34.00
C GLU A 259 -8.02 -8.18 34.69
N MET A 260 -7.14 -7.38 34.08
CA MET A 260 -5.82 -7.05 34.65
C MET A 260 -5.94 -6.23 35.95
N GLN A 261 -6.89 -5.29 36.04
CA GLN A 261 -7.13 -4.52 37.26
C GLN A 261 -7.69 -5.41 38.39
N MET A 262 -8.57 -6.35 38.07
CA MET A 262 -9.15 -7.26 39.04
C MET A 262 -8.13 -8.29 39.55
N GLU A 263 -7.21 -8.72 38.69
CA GLU A 263 -6.08 -9.57 39.06
C GLU A 263 -5.13 -8.81 40.01
N ARG A 264 -4.75 -7.58 39.67
CA ARG A 264 -3.96 -6.70 40.57
C ARG A 264 -4.65 -6.44 41.91
N ALA A 265 -5.96 -6.25 41.92
CA ALA A 265 -6.73 -6.06 43.15
C ALA A 265 -6.77 -7.34 43.99
N ARG A 266 -6.88 -8.52 43.36
CA ARG A 266 -6.79 -9.82 44.04
C ARG A 266 -5.39 -10.06 44.61
N GLU A 267 -4.35 -9.68 43.90
CA GLU A 267 -2.96 -9.76 44.37
C GLU A 267 -2.70 -8.79 45.53
N ALA A 268 -3.22 -7.56 45.46
CA ALA A 268 -3.14 -6.58 46.54
C ALA A 268 -3.86 -7.07 47.81
N MET A 269 -5.07 -7.63 47.68
CA MET A 269 -5.79 -8.22 48.81
C MET A 269 -5.05 -9.44 49.40
N ARG A 270 -4.39 -10.25 48.57
CA ARG A 270 -3.53 -11.36 49.05
C ARG A 270 -2.30 -10.84 49.79
N TYR A 271 -1.66 -9.79 49.28
CA TYR A 271 -0.52 -9.13 49.92
C TYR A 271 -0.89 -8.51 51.27
N GLU A 272 -2.06 -7.87 51.36
CA GLU A 272 -2.55 -7.25 52.60
C GLU A 272 -2.92 -8.29 53.67
N SER A 273 -3.40 -9.48 53.27
CA SER A 273 -3.59 -10.62 54.18
C SER A 273 -2.29 -11.29 54.65
N ALA A 274 -1.17 -11.05 53.96
CA ALA A 274 0.14 -11.62 54.27
C ALA A 274 1.03 -10.69 55.10
N LYS A 275 0.59 -9.45 55.36
CA LYS A 275 1.35 -8.42 56.10
C LYS A 275 1.30 -8.58 57.62
N ASP A 276 0.53 -9.54 58.14
CA ASP A 276 0.36 -9.76 59.59
C ASP A 276 1.33 -10.81 60.18
N SER A 277 2.39 -11.19 59.45
CA SER A 277 3.42 -12.07 59.97
C SER A 277 4.82 -11.65 59.51
N ASP A 278 5.61 -11.25 60.50
CA ASP A 278 7.07 -11.31 60.57
C ASP A 278 7.88 -10.16 59.94
N GLU A 279 8.02 -9.08 60.71
CA GLU A 279 9.17 -8.18 60.63
C GLU A 279 10.40 -8.86 61.24
N GLY A 280 11.15 -9.59 60.42
CA GLY A 280 12.47 -10.13 60.75
C GLY A 280 13.57 -9.38 60.02
N THR A 281 14.48 -8.77 60.75
CA THR A 281 15.71 -8.13 60.24
C THR A 281 16.59 -9.16 59.51
N ILE A 282 16.91 -8.95 58.23
CA ILE A 282 17.67 -9.94 57.43
C ILE A 282 19.04 -9.41 57.03
N GLU A 283 20.07 -9.95 57.69
CA GLU A 283 21.45 -9.89 57.23
C GLU A 283 21.73 -11.07 56.27
N GLY A 284 22.42 -10.79 55.16
CA GLY A 284 23.06 -11.82 54.33
C GLY A 284 22.29 -12.37 53.12
N PHE A 285 22.05 -11.56 52.09
CA PHE A 285 21.56 -12.05 50.78
C PHE A 285 22.65 -12.12 49.70
N SER A 286 22.43 -12.98 48.69
CA SER A 286 23.25 -13.09 47.48
C SER A 286 22.39 -13.24 46.22
N PHE A 287 22.96 -12.91 45.05
CA PHE A 287 22.31 -13.09 43.76
C PHE A 287 22.91 -14.29 43.02
N ASN A 288 22.03 -15.15 42.52
CA ASN A 288 22.34 -16.13 41.48
C ASN A 288 21.74 -15.65 40.15
N VAL A 289 22.53 -15.61 39.10
CA VAL A 289 22.09 -15.06 37.81
C VAL A 289 21.45 -16.17 36.98
N LEU A 290 20.19 -15.99 36.59
CA LEU A 290 19.45 -16.97 35.78
C LEU A 290 19.32 -16.57 34.30
N SER A 291 19.72 -15.35 33.96
CA SER A 291 19.70 -14.80 32.61
C SER A 291 21.09 -14.33 32.18
N ASP A 292 21.33 -14.22 30.89
CA ASP A 292 22.63 -13.80 30.38
C ASP A 292 22.94 -12.36 30.85
N LEU A 293 24.12 -12.15 31.46
CA LEU A 293 24.58 -10.84 31.91
C LEU A 293 24.88 -9.89 30.74
N GLN A 294 25.17 -10.46 29.57
CA GLN A 294 25.35 -9.72 28.33
C GLN A 294 24.29 -10.16 27.33
N GLN A 295 23.50 -9.22 26.83
CA GLN A 295 22.44 -9.50 25.86
C GLN A 295 22.52 -8.54 24.69
N THR A 296 22.13 -9.01 23.52
CA THR A 296 21.96 -8.19 22.32
C THR A 296 20.49 -8.12 21.94
N ALA A 297 20.04 -6.95 21.51
CA ALA A 297 18.69 -6.78 21.00
C ALA A 297 18.62 -5.64 19.98
N THR A 298 17.67 -5.75 19.06
CA THR A 298 17.40 -4.70 18.08
C THR A 298 16.81 -3.47 18.78
N VAL A 299 17.32 -2.29 18.44
CA VAL A 299 16.81 -1.00 18.93
C VAL A 299 15.30 -0.86 18.73
N GLY A 300 14.63 -0.19 19.68
CA GLY A 300 13.18 0.01 19.69
C GLY A 300 12.35 -1.23 20.05
N LYS A 301 12.96 -2.40 20.23
CA LYS A 301 12.28 -3.65 20.62
C LYS A 301 12.54 -4.04 22.08
N PRO A 302 11.60 -4.77 22.71
CA PRO A 302 11.85 -5.38 24.02
C PRO A 302 12.91 -6.48 23.92
N LEU A 303 13.62 -6.74 25.03
CA LEU A 303 14.50 -7.89 25.12
C LEU A 303 13.71 -9.19 24.93
N LEU A 304 14.28 -10.14 24.18
CA LEU A 304 13.70 -11.47 23.98
C LEU A 304 13.72 -12.29 25.28
N LYS A 305 14.81 -12.18 26.06
CA LYS A 305 14.93 -12.78 27.38
C LYS A 305 14.85 -11.66 28.42
N PRO A 306 13.92 -11.73 29.39
CA PRO A 306 13.86 -10.74 30.45
C PRO A 306 15.06 -10.89 31.40
N LEU A 307 15.42 -9.81 32.07
CA LEU A 307 16.49 -9.80 33.07
C LEU A 307 15.98 -10.54 34.31
N THR A 308 16.56 -11.69 34.60
CA THR A 308 16.12 -12.56 35.69
C THR A 308 17.29 -12.89 36.60
N ILE A 309 17.09 -12.62 37.89
CA ILE A 309 17.99 -13.01 38.97
C ILE A 309 17.23 -13.85 39.99
N GLN A 310 17.96 -14.61 40.78
CA GLN A 310 17.44 -15.36 41.91
C GLN A 310 18.11 -14.86 43.19
N VAL A 311 17.31 -14.55 44.20
CA VAL A 311 17.75 -14.09 45.52
C VAL A 311 17.85 -15.29 46.44
N LEU A 312 19.05 -15.50 47.00
CA LEU A 312 19.35 -16.58 47.93
C LEU A 312 19.78 -16.00 49.28
N ASN A 313 19.42 -16.66 50.38
CA ASN A 313 20.00 -16.39 51.69
C ASN A 313 21.40 -17.04 51.82
N GLU A 314 22.09 -16.83 52.94
CA GLU A 314 23.42 -17.40 53.21
C GLU A 314 23.49 -18.93 53.13
N LYS A 315 22.36 -19.62 53.31
CA LYS A 315 22.24 -21.08 53.23
C LYS A 315 21.96 -21.58 51.80
N GLY A 316 21.94 -20.68 50.81
CA GLY A 316 21.65 -21.01 49.41
C GLY A 316 20.18 -21.30 49.13
N VAL A 317 19.27 -20.94 50.05
CA VAL A 317 17.82 -21.17 49.90
C VAL A 317 17.18 -19.95 49.23
N PRO A 318 16.30 -20.14 48.23
CA PRO A 318 15.56 -19.04 47.60
C PRO A 318 14.65 -18.32 48.58
N VAL A 319 14.63 -16.98 48.50
CA VAL A 319 13.82 -16.15 49.39
C VAL A 319 12.72 -15.42 48.61
N GLU A 320 11.48 -15.68 48.98
CA GLU A 320 10.28 -15.01 48.45
C GLU A 320 10.03 -13.68 49.16
N GLY A 321 9.37 -12.74 48.49
CA GLY A 321 8.88 -11.50 49.12
C GLY A 321 9.89 -10.36 49.18
N LEU A 322 11.11 -10.54 48.67
CA LEU A 322 12.14 -9.49 48.69
C LEU A 322 12.02 -8.57 47.49
N GLU A 323 12.14 -7.28 47.76
CA GLU A 323 12.08 -6.26 46.73
C GLU A 323 13.44 -6.07 46.06
N VAL A 324 13.49 -6.32 44.76
CA VAL A 324 14.65 -6.11 43.88
C VAL A 324 14.37 -4.91 42.99
N VAL A 325 15.33 -4.00 42.92
CA VAL A 325 15.31 -2.81 42.08
C VAL A 325 16.23 -3.03 40.89
N PHE A 326 15.67 -2.89 39.69
CA PHE A 326 16.41 -2.77 38.44
C PHE A 326 16.48 -1.29 38.06
N GLU A 327 17.68 -0.76 37.91
CA GLU A 327 17.94 0.63 37.61
C GLU A 327 18.85 0.76 36.39
N LEU A 328 18.42 1.58 35.44
CA LEU A 328 19.20 1.90 34.26
C LEU A 328 20.25 2.96 34.57
N ASN A 329 21.52 2.57 34.43
CA ASN A 329 22.69 3.43 34.50
C ASN A 329 23.10 3.86 33.08
N GLY A 330 23.01 5.17 32.80
CA GLY A 330 23.34 5.73 31.48
C GLY A 330 22.13 6.29 30.75
N ASN A 331 22.12 6.31 29.42
CA ASN A 331 21.01 6.84 28.64
C ASN A 331 20.37 5.74 27.79
N GLY A 332 19.08 5.90 27.49
CA GLY A 332 18.35 5.03 26.56
C GLY A 332 17.62 3.86 27.22
N GLY A 333 16.61 3.34 26.55
CA GLY A 333 15.72 2.27 27.00
C GLY A 333 14.85 2.63 28.20
N TYR A 334 13.95 1.71 28.53
CA TYR A 334 12.98 1.89 29.61
C TYR A 334 12.39 0.56 30.10
N PHE A 335 11.95 0.58 31.35
CA PHE A 335 11.08 -0.41 31.96
C PHE A 335 9.59 -0.04 31.76
N PRO A 336 8.64 -0.96 32.05
CA PRO A 336 7.21 -0.69 31.93
C PRO A 336 6.77 0.62 32.59
N GLY A 337 5.93 1.38 31.88
CA GLY A 337 5.51 2.73 32.29
C GLY A 337 6.54 3.83 31.97
N ASN A 338 7.47 3.57 31.03
CA ASN A 338 8.52 4.49 30.61
C ASN A 338 9.43 4.94 31.77
N LYS A 339 9.73 4.01 32.67
CA LYS A 339 10.52 4.27 33.89
C LYS A 339 11.97 3.86 33.69
N ARG A 340 12.86 4.56 34.39
CA ARG A 340 14.30 4.22 34.45
C ARG A 340 14.66 3.30 35.62
N ARG A 341 13.73 3.17 36.57
CA ARG A 341 13.83 2.32 37.76
C ARG A 341 12.57 1.45 37.84
N HIS A 342 12.76 0.15 38.08
CA HIS A 342 11.68 -0.81 38.17
C HIS A 342 11.90 -1.74 39.36
N GLN A 343 10.90 -1.81 40.22
CA GLN A 343 10.95 -2.59 41.45
C GLN A 343 10.02 -3.79 41.29
N VAL A 344 10.53 -4.97 41.61
CA VAL A 344 9.82 -6.25 41.52
C VAL A 344 10.09 -7.08 42.77
N THR A 345 9.10 -7.86 43.19
CA THR A 345 9.21 -8.73 44.36
C THR A 345 9.61 -10.14 43.93
N SER A 346 10.52 -10.79 44.66
CA SER A 346 10.93 -12.16 44.37
C SER A 346 9.80 -13.16 44.62
N ASN A 347 9.61 -14.11 43.72
CA ASN A 347 8.57 -15.14 43.83
C ASN A 347 8.97 -16.32 44.76
N LYS A 348 8.12 -17.36 44.87
CA LYS A 348 8.37 -18.61 45.62
C LYS A 348 9.70 -19.32 45.32
N ARG A 349 10.28 -19.10 44.14
CA ARG A 349 11.58 -19.64 43.74
C ARG A 349 12.72 -18.64 43.96
N GLY A 350 12.45 -17.54 44.65
CA GLY A 350 13.37 -16.43 44.86
C GLY A 350 13.66 -15.62 43.59
N GLN A 351 12.88 -15.79 42.52
CA GLN A 351 13.19 -15.15 41.23
C GLN A 351 12.56 -13.77 41.13
N ALA A 352 13.37 -12.80 40.69
CA ALA A 352 12.96 -11.45 40.35
C ALA A 352 13.24 -11.21 38.87
N THR A 353 12.20 -10.82 38.12
CA THR A 353 12.24 -10.69 36.65
C THR A 353 11.83 -9.29 36.22
N ALA A 354 12.67 -8.64 35.41
CA ALA A 354 12.39 -7.34 34.82
C ALA A 354 12.37 -7.41 33.28
N HIS A 355 11.33 -6.84 32.69
CA HIS A 355 11.24 -6.67 31.24
C HIS A 355 11.81 -5.29 30.87
N PHE A 356 12.76 -5.26 29.94
CA PHE A 356 13.40 -4.03 29.50
C PHE A 356 13.23 -3.85 28.00
N GLN A 357 13.03 -2.62 27.56
CA GLN A 357 12.92 -2.25 26.16
C GLN A 357 14.01 -1.25 25.79
N LEU A 358 14.66 -1.50 24.65
CA LEU A 358 15.65 -0.57 24.09
C LEU A 358 14.96 0.65 23.48
N ASP A 359 15.63 1.78 23.59
CA ASP A 359 15.34 2.97 22.80
C ASP A 359 15.82 2.80 21.35
N LYS A 360 15.73 3.88 20.57
CA LYS A 360 15.98 3.88 19.12
C LYS A 360 17.46 4.00 18.75
N ALA A 361 18.36 4.24 19.70
CA ALA A 361 19.79 4.41 19.41
C ALA A 361 20.59 3.12 19.67
N VAL A 362 21.59 2.86 18.85
CA VAL A 362 22.53 1.73 19.04
C VAL A 362 23.45 1.93 20.25
N GLY A 363 24.13 0.86 20.68
CA GLY A 363 25.16 0.89 21.71
C GLY A 363 24.77 0.27 23.05
N GLU A 364 25.63 0.44 24.06
CA GLU A 364 25.55 -0.27 25.34
C GLU A 364 24.60 0.41 26.36
N ARG A 365 23.79 -0.39 27.06
CA ARG A 365 22.96 0.01 28.21
C ARG A 365 23.36 -0.85 29.41
N LYS A 366 23.64 -0.20 30.54
CA LYS A 366 23.98 -0.88 31.79
C LYS A 366 22.81 -0.82 32.75
N ILE A 367 22.37 -1.97 33.24
CA ILE A 367 21.29 -2.07 34.21
C ILE A 367 21.82 -2.70 35.47
N ARG A 368 21.71 -1.97 36.57
CA ARG A 368 22.05 -2.44 37.90
C ARG A 368 20.83 -3.09 38.53
N ALA A 369 20.98 -4.30 39.06
CA ALA A 369 20.00 -4.96 39.92
C ALA A 369 20.52 -4.98 41.36
N SER A 370 19.73 -4.49 42.32
CA SER A 370 20.08 -4.46 43.75
C SER A 370 18.85 -4.74 44.63
N LEU A 371 19.08 -5.20 45.85
CA LEU A 371 18.00 -5.33 46.84
C LEU A 371 17.68 -3.95 47.45
N VAL A 372 16.41 -3.71 47.76
CA VAL A 372 15.99 -2.52 48.50
C VAL A 372 16.75 -2.48 49.84
N ASN A 373 17.30 -1.32 50.19
CA ASN A 373 18.13 -1.07 51.38
C ASN A 373 19.47 -1.84 51.43
N GLN A 374 19.91 -2.51 50.36
CA GLN A 374 21.23 -3.16 50.26
C GLN A 374 21.92 -2.87 48.91
N GLU A 375 22.07 -1.59 48.56
CA GLU A 375 22.63 -1.14 47.28
C GLU A 375 24.09 -1.56 47.05
N ASN A 376 24.83 -1.85 48.13
CA ASN A 376 26.22 -2.33 48.07
C ASN A 376 26.36 -3.74 47.47
N LYS A 377 25.27 -4.52 47.42
CA LYS A 377 25.22 -5.81 46.75
C LYS A 377 24.39 -5.65 45.48
N SER A 378 25.08 -5.45 44.36
CA SER A 378 24.44 -5.26 43.06
C SER A 378 25.05 -6.12 41.97
N LEU A 379 24.25 -6.39 40.94
CA LEU A 379 24.63 -7.09 39.73
C LEU A 379 24.44 -6.15 38.53
N GLU A 380 25.34 -6.19 37.56
CA GLU A 380 25.23 -5.37 36.34
C GLU A 380 24.90 -6.26 35.13
N PHE A 381 23.81 -5.91 34.44
CA PHE A 381 23.46 -6.42 33.11
C PHE A 381 23.93 -5.41 32.07
N VAL A 382 24.50 -5.92 30.97
CA VAL A 382 24.96 -5.14 29.83
C VAL A 382 24.13 -5.53 28.61
N ILE A 383 23.43 -4.57 28.03
CA ILE A 383 22.57 -4.77 26.87
C ILE A 383 23.13 -3.96 25.70
N ASN A 384 23.49 -4.66 24.63
CA ASN A 384 23.99 -4.05 23.41
C ASN A 384 22.86 -3.90 22.39
N GLY A 385 22.47 -2.65 22.13
CA GLY A 385 21.52 -2.29 21.10
C GLY A 385 22.16 -2.35 19.72
N VAL A 386 21.63 -3.21 18.86
CA VAL A 386 22.03 -3.34 17.44
C VAL A 386 21.00 -2.67 16.53
N PRO A 387 21.39 -2.14 15.36
CA PRO A 387 20.49 -1.45 14.46
C PRO A 387 19.35 -2.35 13.97
N GLY A 388 18.25 -1.73 13.54
CA GLY A 388 17.13 -2.41 12.91
C GLY A 388 17.44 -2.94 11.51
N PRO A 389 16.45 -3.61 10.87
CA PRO A 389 16.58 -3.97 9.46
C PRO A 389 16.90 -2.75 8.59
N PRO A 390 17.75 -2.91 7.56
CA PRO A 390 18.02 -1.89 6.55
C PRO A 390 16.76 -1.30 5.95
N ALA A 391 16.68 0.03 5.89
CA ALA A 391 15.51 0.74 5.39
C ALA A 391 15.85 1.73 4.26
N ARG A 392 17.02 2.38 4.31
CA ARG A 392 17.38 3.47 3.40
C ARG A 392 18.85 3.42 2.99
N ILE A 393 19.12 3.82 1.76
CA ILE A 393 20.45 4.14 1.25
C ILE A 393 20.55 5.62 0.90
N GLU A 394 21.70 6.26 1.15
CA GLU A 394 21.95 7.65 0.77
C GLU A 394 23.37 7.86 0.23
N ALA A 395 23.55 8.90 -0.59
CA ALA A 395 24.86 9.33 -1.07
C ALA A 395 25.57 10.13 0.03
N VAL A 396 26.81 9.77 0.36
CA VAL A 396 27.65 10.52 1.30
C VAL A 396 28.63 11.40 0.55
N SER A 397 29.28 10.88 -0.49
CA SER A 397 30.27 11.63 -1.28
C SER A 397 30.46 11.07 -2.69
N GLY A 398 31.18 11.82 -3.52
CA GLY A 398 31.63 11.35 -4.84
C GLY A 398 30.70 11.63 -6.02
N ASN A 399 29.53 12.25 -5.80
CA ASN A 399 28.63 12.59 -6.91
C ASN A 399 29.04 13.86 -7.66
N HIS A 400 28.67 13.94 -8.94
CA HIS A 400 28.86 15.08 -9.84
C HIS A 400 30.32 15.56 -9.96
N GLN A 401 31.26 14.62 -9.99
CA GLN A 401 32.68 14.91 -10.15
C GLN A 401 33.09 15.03 -11.62
N SER A 402 34.30 15.53 -11.87
CA SER A 402 34.91 15.54 -13.19
C SER A 402 36.38 15.17 -13.14
N ALA A 403 36.86 14.45 -14.15
CA ALA A 403 38.28 14.21 -14.38
C ALA A 403 38.54 14.02 -15.88
N THR A 404 39.80 14.03 -16.31
CA THR A 404 40.15 13.70 -17.70
C THR A 404 39.80 12.24 -18.02
N VAL A 405 39.48 11.93 -19.28
CA VAL A 405 39.27 10.57 -19.77
C VAL A 405 40.36 9.61 -19.28
N GLY A 406 39.97 8.44 -18.79
CA GLY A 406 40.88 7.42 -18.26
C GLY A 406 41.49 7.73 -16.88
N GLN A 407 41.19 8.88 -16.26
CA GLN A 407 41.68 9.22 -14.91
C GLN A 407 40.72 8.75 -13.81
N ARG A 408 41.28 8.50 -12.64
CA ARG A 408 40.51 8.25 -11.41
C ARG A 408 39.80 9.51 -10.95
N LEU A 409 38.61 9.37 -10.39
CA LEU A 409 37.95 10.46 -9.67
C LEU A 409 38.73 10.79 -8.39
N GLU A 410 38.69 12.06 -7.98
CA GLU A 410 39.41 12.55 -6.81
C GLU A 410 38.77 12.06 -5.50
N LYS A 411 37.44 12.08 -5.41
CA LYS A 411 36.67 11.55 -4.28
C LYS A 411 36.09 10.18 -4.65
N PRO A 412 36.13 9.19 -3.75
CA PRO A 412 35.43 7.92 -3.98
C PRO A 412 33.92 8.14 -4.01
N LEU A 413 33.20 7.22 -4.67
CA LEU A 413 31.74 7.16 -4.61
C LEU A 413 31.36 6.48 -3.29
N VAL A 414 30.77 7.21 -2.34
CA VAL A 414 30.44 6.68 -1.01
C VAL A 414 28.93 6.73 -0.79
N VAL A 415 28.37 5.60 -0.38
CA VAL A 415 26.99 5.48 0.08
C VAL A 415 26.93 5.05 1.53
N ARG A 416 25.85 5.39 2.23
CA ARG A 416 25.58 4.94 3.58
C ARG A 416 24.24 4.23 3.69
N VAL A 417 24.22 3.14 4.44
CA VAL A 417 23.02 2.34 4.69
C VAL A 417 22.53 2.57 6.12
N LEU A 418 21.23 2.83 6.24
CA LEU A 418 20.58 3.23 7.48
C LEU A 418 19.34 2.38 7.76
N ASP A 419 19.02 2.17 9.04
CA ASP A 419 17.74 1.63 9.48
C ASP A 419 16.64 2.72 9.49
N VAL A 420 15.43 2.37 9.97
CA VAL A 420 14.29 3.30 10.04
C VAL A 420 14.45 4.40 11.09
N TYR A 421 15.40 4.26 12.01
CA TYR A 421 15.70 5.20 13.09
C TYR A 421 17.00 5.98 12.84
N ASP A 422 17.51 5.94 11.61
CA ASP A 422 18.76 6.58 11.19
C ASP A 422 20.03 6.03 11.87
N ASN A 423 19.99 4.80 12.39
CA ASN A 423 21.19 4.11 12.82
C ASN A 423 21.94 3.53 11.62
N VAL A 424 23.27 3.63 11.67
CA VAL A 424 24.16 3.05 10.66
C VAL A 424 24.13 1.53 10.73
N ILE A 425 24.25 0.89 9.56
CA ILE A 425 24.24 -0.56 9.44
C ILE A 425 25.58 -1.03 8.91
N ASP A 426 26.32 -1.73 9.76
CA ASP A 426 27.56 -2.42 9.42
C ASP A 426 27.28 -3.72 8.64
N ASP A 427 28.26 -4.17 7.86
CA ASP A 427 28.29 -5.44 7.12
C ASP A 427 27.10 -5.65 6.14
N HIS A 428 26.53 -4.58 5.59
CA HIS A 428 25.44 -4.65 4.62
C HIS A 428 25.97 -4.74 3.17
N PRO A 429 25.51 -5.69 2.34
CA PRO A 429 25.98 -5.82 0.96
C PRO A 429 25.50 -4.68 0.05
N VAL A 430 26.44 -4.09 -0.70
CA VAL A 430 26.21 -2.99 -1.65
C VAL A 430 26.90 -3.31 -2.98
N THR A 431 26.18 -3.17 -4.09
CA THR A 431 26.69 -3.42 -5.44
C THR A 431 26.77 -2.13 -6.24
N PHE A 432 27.97 -1.75 -6.67
CA PHE A 432 28.22 -0.67 -7.62
C PHE A 432 28.25 -1.23 -9.04
N SER A 433 27.59 -0.59 -10.00
CA SER A 433 27.52 -1.03 -11.39
C SER A 433 27.63 0.14 -12.35
N ILE A 434 28.60 0.09 -13.27
CA ILE A 434 28.76 1.10 -14.31
C ILE A 434 27.66 0.91 -15.35
N THR A 435 26.81 1.93 -15.52
CA THR A 435 25.68 1.92 -16.46
C THR A 435 25.95 2.76 -17.71
N LYS A 436 26.85 3.74 -17.63
CA LYS A 436 27.23 4.61 -18.75
C LYS A 436 28.70 5.05 -18.64
N GLY A 437 29.35 5.28 -19.78
CA GLY A 437 30.70 5.87 -19.86
C GLY A 437 31.84 4.86 -20.02
N ASN A 438 31.60 3.56 -19.84
CA ASN A 438 32.60 2.49 -20.02
C ASN A 438 33.88 2.65 -19.16
N GLY A 439 33.74 3.19 -17.95
CA GLY A 439 34.81 3.23 -16.94
C GLY A 439 35.07 1.86 -16.29
N THR A 440 35.90 1.85 -15.25
CA THR A 440 36.20 0.67 -14.41
C THR A 440 36.31 1.06 -12.93
N PHE A 441 36.13 0.12 -12.02
CA PHE A 441 36.44 0.34 -10.60
C PHE A 441 37.88 -0.05 -10.29
N GLU A 442 38.62 0.79 -9.57
CA GLU A 442 39.99 0.51 -9.13
C GLU A 442 40.02 -0.73 -8.20
N ASN A 443 38.98 -0.88 -7.38
CA ASN A 443 38.84 -1.94 -6.37
C ASN A 443 38.67 -3.35 -6.97
N LEU A 444 38.43 -3.47 -8.28
CA LEU A 444 38.40 -4.76 -8.99
C LEU A 444 39.80 -5.40 -9.12
N SER A 445 40.87 -4.62 -8.99
CA SER A 445 42.24 -5.14 -9.05
C SER A 445 42.67 -5.88 -7.77
N ASN A 446 42.09 -5.55 -6.62
CA ASN A 446 42.49 -6.12 -5.32
C ASN A 446 41.78 -7.44 -4.95
N GLN A 447 40.68 -7.81 -5.62
CA GLN A 447 40.07 -9.15 -5.44
C GLN A 447 40.68 -10.23 -6.35
N ALA A 448 41.63 -9.87 -7.22
CA ALA A 448 42.34 -10.81 -8.11
C ALA A 448 43.72 -11.23 -7.59
N ALA A 449 44.12 -10.84 -6.38
CA ALA A 449 45.49 -11.03 -5.87
C ALA A 449 45.80 -12.43 -5.29
N GLU A 450 44.90 -13.41 -5.36
CA GLU A 450 45.19 -14.81 -4.99
C GLU A 450 45.40 -15.79 -6.16
N GLN A 451 45.62 -15.30 -7.40
CA GLN A 451 45.99 -16.16 -8.52
C GLN A 451 47.21 -15.58 -9.26
N PRO A 452 48.28 -16.38 -9.51
CA PRO A 452 49.45 -15.89 -10.22
C PRO A 452 49.09 -15.50 -11.66
N VAL A 453 49.53 -14.31 -12.05
CA VAL A 453 49.32 -13.70 -13.35
C VAL A 453 50.17 -14.37 -14.43
N ASP A 454 49.51 -14.86 -15.48
CA ASP A 454 50.05 -14.85 -16.84
C ASP A 454 48.91 -14.65 -17.85
N GLY A 455 48.89 -13.47 -18.49
CA GLY A 455 48.19 -13.28 -19.76
C GLY A 455 46.72 -12.83 -19.77
N LEU A 456 46.13 -12.37 -18.66
CA LEU A 456 44.72 -11.93 -18.66
C LEU A 456 44.50 -10.53 -19.30
N PHE A 457 45.48 -9.63 -19.23
CA PHE A 457 45.35 -8.24 -19.71
C PHE A 457 45.31 -8.08 -21.24
N SER A 458 45.68 -9.10 -22.01
CA SER A 458 45.67 -9.05 -23.48
C SER A 458 44.41 -9.64 -24.11
N ARG A 459 43.66 -10.48 -23.36
CA ARG A 459 42.49 -11.21 -23.89
C ARG A 459 41.15 -10.52 -23.65
N LEU A 460 41.10 -9.51 -22.78
CA LEU A 460 39.87 -8.79 -22.44
C LEU A 460 39.51 -7.61 -23.36
N LYS A 461 40.42 -7.16 -24.23
CA LYS A 461 40.09 -6.09 -25.22
C LYS A 461 39.12 -6.54 -26.32
N GLY A 462 38.93 -7.84 -26.53
CA GLY A 462 38.15 -8.38 -27.66
C GLY A 462 36.75 -8.92 -27.34
N ARG A 463 36.33 -9.01 -26.07
CA ARG A 463 35.07 -9.70 -25.70
C ARG A 463 34.07 -8.91 -24.83
N MET A 464 34.40 -7.69 -24.39
CA MET A 464 33.54 -6.89 -23.49
C MET A 464 32.66 -5.88 -24.25
N ARG A 465 31.88 -6.33 -25.25
CA ARG A 465 30.84 -5.48 -25.85
C ARG A 465 29.49 -5.91 -25.26
N GLY A 466 29.15 -5.39 -24.09
CA GLY A 466 27.82 -5.54 -23.47
C GLY A 466 27.77 -5.97 -21.99
N GLN A 467 28.89 -6.29 -21.34
CA GLN A 467 28.89 -6.68 -19.92
C GLN A 467 29.08 -5.46 -19.02
N LYS A 468 28.08 -5.17 -18.17
CA LYS A 468 28.17 -4.12 -17.15
C LYS A 468 29.27 -4.49 -16.15
N VAL A 469 30.20 -3.56 -15.90
CA VAL A 469 31.25 -3.73 -14.89
C VAL A 469 30.63 -3.49 -13.51
N SER A 470 30.66 -4.50 -12.64
CA SER A 470 30.09 -4.46 -11.30
C SER A 470 31.16 -4.72 -10.23
N TYR A 471 31.04 -4.05 -9.09
CA TYR A 471 31.87 -4.21 -7.90
C TYR A 471 30.97 -4.38 -6.67
N GLU A 472 31.17 -5.44 -5.90
CA GLU A 472 30.41 -5.72 -4.67
C GLU A 472 31.30 -5.45 -3.46
N THR A 473 30.77 -4.72 -2.49
CA THR A 473 31.41 -4.45 -1.21
C THR A 473 30.38 -4.51 -0.10
N ARG A 474 30.83 -4.43 1.14
CA ARG A 474 29.96 -4.31 2.31
C ARG A 474 30.18 -2.96 2.99
N THR A 475 29.19 -2.53 3.77
CA THR A 475 29.34 -1.34 4.61
C THR A 475 30.30 -1.59 5.78
N ASP A 476 30.99 -0.55 6.21
CA ASP A 476 31.86 -0.54 7.40
C ASP A 476 31.09 -0.22 8.70
N ALA A 477 31.82 -0.06 9.81
CA ALA A 477 31.27 0.26 11.12
C ALA A 477 30.50 1.60 11.16
N ASP A 478 30.77 2.52 10.23
CA ASP A 478 30.06 3.79 10.06
C ASP A 478 28.88 3.66 9.06
N GLY A 479 28.59 2.43 8.62
CA GLY A 479 27.56 2.08 7.66
C GLY A 479 27.86 2.52 6.23
N CYS A 480 29.13 2.83 5.91
CA CYS A 480 29.55 3.37 4.63
C CYS A 480 30.14 2.29 3.72
N ALA A 481 29.79 2.35 2.43
CA ALA A 481 30.36 1.52 1.38
C ALA A 481 30.92 2.43 0.28
N GLU A 482 32.15 2.16 -0.17
CA GLU A 482 32.86 3.02 -1.11
C GLU A 482 33.36 2.29 -2.36
N ALA A 483 33.45 3.02 -3.47
CA ALA A 483 34.07 2.56 -4.72
C ALA A 483 34.81 3.69 -5.43
N THR A 484 36.05 3.44 -5.85
CA THR A 484 36.82 4.40 -6.65
C THR A 484 36.62 4.13 -8.15
N LEU A 485 36.08 5.13 -8.85
CA LEU A 485 35.80 5.07 -10.29
C LEU A 485 36.96 5.63 -11.11
N ILE A 486 37.39 4.88 -12.13
CA ILE A 486 38.23 5.34 -13.23
C ILE A 486 37.33 5.63 -14.43
N LEU A 487 37.36 6.86 -14.94
CA LEU A 487 36.51 7.29 -16.04
C LEU A 487 36.85 6.56 -17.34
N GLY A 488 35.85 6.32 -18.18
CA GLY A 488 36.07 5.62 -19.44
C GLY A 488 36.87 6.44 -20.47
N PRO A 489 37.18 5.80 -21.62
CA PRO A 489 38.10 6.37 -22.60
C PRO A 489 37.48 7.47 -23.49
N VAL A 490 36.18 7.72 -23.39
CA VAL A 490 35.45 8.67 -24.23
C VAL A 490 34.94 9.84 -23.37
N PRO A 491 35.12 11.11 -23.79
CA PRO A 491 34.57 12.25 -23.08
C PRO A 491 33.04 12.16 -22.95
N GLY A 492 32.51 12.65 -21.83
CA GLY A 492 31.08 12.69 -21.55
C GLY A 492 30.67 12.07 -20.23
N VAL A 493 29.36 11.89 -20.07
CA VAL A 493 28.75 11.45 -18.80
C VAL A 493 29.02 9.98 -18.53
N ASN A 494 29.60 9.71 -17.37
CA ASN A 494 29.75 8.39 -16.77
C ASN A 494 28.70 8.24 -15.66
N GLN A 495 28.02 7.09 -15.62
CA GLN A 495 26.99 6.82 -14.61
C GLN A 495 27.28 5.50 -13.90
N VAL A 496 27.13 5.52 -12.58
CA VAL A 496 27.24 4.36 -11.71
C VAL A 496 25.94 4.19 -10.93
N SER A 497 25.30 3.04 -11.07
CA SER A 497 24.15 2.64 -10.27
C SER A 497 24.61 1.83 -9.07
N VAL A 498 24.13 2.19 -7.88
CA VAL A 498 24.45 1.55 -6.61
C VAL A 498 23.19 0.91 -6.04
N VAL A 499 23.23 -0.40 -5.88
CA VAL A 499 22.10 -1.23 -5.46
C VAL A 499 22.37 -1.80 -4.07
N ALA A 500 21.41 -1.61 -3.18
CA ALA A 500 21.28 -2.32 -1.90
C ALA A 500 19.83 -2.82 -1.86
N ARG A 501 19.65 -4.15 -1.89
CA ARG A 501 18.35 -4.76 -2.21
C ARG A 501 17.29 -4.39 -1.17
N GLY A 502 16.12 -3.95 -1.66
CA GLY A 502 14.95 -3.70 -0.81
C GLY A 502 14.99 -2.36 -0.04
N LEU A 503 15.98 -1.49 -0.26
CA LEU A 503 16.08 -0.22 0.45
C LEU A 503 15.39 0.92 -0.30
N LEU A 504 14.77 1.84 0.45
CA LEU A 504 14.29 3.11 -0.10
C LEU A 504 15.47 3.90 -0.70
N LYS A 505 15.22 4.53 -1.86
CA LYS A 505 16.22 5.24 -2.70
C LYS A 505 17.28 4.34 -3.35
N SER A 506 17.11 3.02 -3.33
CA SER A 506 17.87 2.11 -4.19
C SER A 506 17.11 1.80 -5.50
N PRO A 507 17.76 1.78 -6.68
CA PRO A 507 19.16 2.14 -6.90
C PRO A 507 19.43 3.64 -6.74
N LEU A 508 20.57 3.96 -6.13
CA LEU A 508 21.14 5.31 -6.13
C LEU A 508 22.01 5.47 -7.39
N VAL A 509 22.03 6.64 -8.03
CA VAL A 509 22.84 6.89 -9.23
C VAL A 509 23.84 8.00 -8.96
N PHE A 510 25.11 7.71 -9.23
CA PHE A 510 26.19 8.69 -9.30
C PHE A 510 26.46 9.07 -10.75
N GLU A 511 26.69 10.35 -10.99
CA GLU A 511 27.15 10.86 -12.28
C GLU A 511 28.53 11.51 -12.16
N ALA A 512 29.36 11.34 -13.18
CA ALA A 512 30.64 12.03 -13.31
C ALA A 512 30.90 12.42 -14.77
N MET A 513 31.67 13.48 -14.99
CA MET A 513 31.98 14.01 -16.32
C MET A 513 33.43 13.71 -16.72
N ALA A 514 33.62 12.96 -17.80
CA ALA A 514 34.93 12.76 -18.42
C ALA A 514 35.25 13.91 -19.37
N GLN A 515 36.30 14.66 -19.06
CA GLN A 515 36.80 15.76 -19.88
C GLN A 515 37.85 15.24 -20.90
N PRO A 516 37.94 15.85 -22.09
CA PRO A 516 38.98 15.49 -23.05
C PRO A 516 40.38 15.72 -22.47
N ARG A 517 41.36 14.96 -22.97
CA ARG A 517 42.77 15.23 -22.65
C ARG A 517 43.17 16.51 -23.35
N GLU A 518 43.65 17.52 -22.62
CA GLU A 518 44.26 18.69 -23.25
C GLU A 518 45.47 18.18 -24.07
N GLU A 519 45.38 18.29 -25.38
CA GLU A 519 46.54 18.14 -26.25
C GLU A 519 47.47 19.31 -25.93
N ALA A 520 48.62 19.00 -25.35
CA ALA A 520 49.69 19.98 -25.22
C ALA A 520 50.02 20.46 -26.64
N VAL A 521 49.64 21.70 -26.95
CA VAL A 521 50.11 22.40 -28.14
C VAL A 521 51.60 22.61 -27.93
N SER A 522 52.41 21.73 -28.52
CA SER A 522 53.87 21.83 -28.54
C SER A 522 54.34 22.89 -29.53
#